data_AF-A0A916WYE5-F1
#
_entry.id   AF-A0A916WYE5-F1
#
_cell.length_a   1.000
_cell.length_b   1.000
_cell.length_c   1.000
_cell.angle_alpha   90.00
_cell.angle_beta   90.00
_cell.angle_gamma   90.00
#
_symmetry.space_group_name_H-M   'P 1'
#
loop_
_entity.id
_entity.type
_entity.pdbx_description
1 polymer ?
#
loop_
_entity_poly.entity_id
_entity_poly.type
_entity_poly.pdbx_seq_one_letter_code
_entity_poly.pdbx_strand_id
1 'polypeptide(L)'
;MPRPDASQKLAASKPKDGPSKGLIGGIIAAVIVVVVIVAVFVTQANKSSSFAGSVPKGGTDNADGLRAYPDVKLKSGAPTVDLYEDFQCPICNDLEKSNGEQILKMAKDGQVKVVWHLMTFLEDNFRNQPASTIAANGLYCAADAGKAAEYHTKAFAGQRPEQQEAQGDSFTKADIKKYGKQAGIAGAKLTKFNSCVDKGSYNKYVKSTMDKAGKNGVTGTPTLFINGDEYSSSKHKAEYSQLLGTKDSFKKILEKATK
;
A
#
# COMPACT_ATOMS: atom_id res chain seq x y z
N MET A 1 16.18 48.59 75.97
CA MET A 1 16.84 48.66 74.65
C MET A 1 15.75 48.68 73.58
N PRO A 2 15.69 49.68 72.69
CA PRO A 2 14.66 49.74 71.65
C PRO A 2 14.85 48.59 70.65
N ARG A 3 13.75 47.95 70.22
CA ARG A 3 13.79 46.93 69.16
C ARG A 3 14.10 47.61 67.81
N PRO A 4 15.02 47.07 66.99
CA PRO A 4 15.35 47.64 65.70
C PRO A 4 14.14 47.56 64.76
N ASP A 5 13.90 48.67 64.06
CA ASP A 5 12.77 48.88 63.16
C ASP A 5 12.86 47.95 61.92
N ALA A 6 11.81 47.16 61.69
CA ALA A 6 11.71 46.21 60.59
C ALA A 6 11.64 46.89 59.20
N SER A 7 11.49 48.22 59.16
CA SER A 7 11.40 49.03 57.95
C SER A 7 12.65 48.99 57.06
N GLN A 8 13.83 48.61 57.59
CA GLN A 8 15.07 48.65 56.82
C GLN A 8 15.35 47.40 55.96
N LYS A 9 14.62 46.30 56.14
CA LYS A 9 14.87 45.06 55.36
C LYS A 9 14.08 44.95 54.05
N LEU A 10 13.09 45.82 53.81
CA LEU A 10 12.27 45.78 52.59
C LEU A 10 12.83 46.65 51.44
N ALA A 11 13.87 47.45 51.67
CA ALA A 11 14.40 48.38 50.65
C ALA A 11 15.37 47.74 49.63
N ALA A 12 15.68 46.45 49.72
CA ALA A 12 16.70 45.82 48.87
C ALA A 12 16.20 44.55 48.18
N SER A 13 15.14 44.65 47.38
CA SER A 13 14.84 43.67 46.34
C SER A 13 14.04 44.34 45.23
N LYS A 14 14.73 45.04 44.32
CA LYS A 14 14.14 45.41 43.03
C LYS A 14 13.71 44.10 42.34
N PRO A 15 12.50 44.02 41.76
CA PRO A 15 12.13 42.90 40.90
C PRO A 15 13.20 42.77 39.81
N LYS A 16 13.73 41.57 39.60
CA LYS A 16 14.63 41.31 38.48
C LYS A 16 13.82 41.57 37.23
N ASP A 17 14.17 42.61 36.47
CA ASP A 17 13.46 42.99 35.25
C ASP A 17 13.30 41.73 34.38
N GLY A 18 12.07 41.52 33.89
CA GLY A 18 11.78 40.40 32.98
C GLY A 18 12.70 40.43 31.75
N PRO A 19 12.77 39.32 31.00
CA PRO A 19 13.63 39.23 29.82
C PRO A 19 13.42 40.45 28.90
N SER A 20 14.52 41.04 28.44
CA SER A 20 14.46 42.29 27.68
C SER A 20 13.56 42.14 26.44
N LYS A 21 12.88 43.21 26.03
CA LYS A 21 12.02 43.18 24.83
C LYS A 21 12.77 42.68 23.58
N GLY A 22 14.08 42.90 23.52
CA GLY A 22 14.96 42.36 22.48
C GLY A 22 15.17 40.84 22.56
N LEU A 23 15.28 40.27 23.76
CA LEU A 23 15.36 38.82 23.96
C LEU A 23 14.03 38.14 23.60
N ILE A 24 12.90 38.73 24.01
CA ILE A 24 11.57 38.23 23.64
C ILE A 24 11.37 38.30 22.12
N GLY A 25 11.73 39.42 21.49
CA GLY A 25 11.68 39.58 20.04
C GLY A 25 12.55 38.58 19.29
N GLY A 26 13.77 38.31 19.78
CA GLY A 26 14.68 37.33 19.20
C GLY A 26 14.15 35.89 19.29
N ILE A 27 13.56 35.52 20.42
CA ILE A 27 12.94 34.18 20.60
C ILE A 27 11.73 34.02 19.66
N ILE A 28 10.86 35.02 19.56
CA ILE A 28 9.70 34.96 18.66
C ILE A 28 10.16 34.81 17.21
N ALA A 29 11.16 35.59 16.78
CA ALA A 29 11.72 35.48 15.44
C ALA A 29 12.32 34.08 15.18
N ALA A 30 13.09 33.52 16.12
CA ALA A 30 13.66 32.18 15.99
C ALA A 30 12.60 31.09 15.90
N VAL A 31 11.53 31.17 16.71
CA VAL A 31 10.41 30.22 16.67
C VAL A 31 9.69 30.30 15.33
N ILE A 32 9.41 31.50 14.81
CA ILE A 32 8.78 31.68 13.49
C ILE A 32 9.65 31.06 12.39
N VAL A 33 10.97 31.30 12.42
CA VAL A 33 11.91 30.71 11.45
C VAL A 33 11.90 29.18 11.52
N VAL A 34 11.93 28.60 12.72
CA VAL A 34 11.85 27.13 12.88
C VAL A 34 10.52 26.58 12.39
N VAL A 35 9.40 27.25 12.69
CA VAL A 35 8.07 26.84 12.22
C VAL A 35 7.97 26.90 10.70
N VAL A 36 8.52 27.95 10.08
CA VAL A 36 8.57 28.08 8.61
C VAL A 36 9.48 27.02 8.01
N ILE A 37 10.65 26.75 8.59
CA ILE A 37 11.55 25.69 8.13
C ILE A 37 10.85 24.33 8.24
N VAL A 38 10.23 24.01 9.37
CA VAL A 38 9.47 22.76 9.56
C VAL A 38 8.31 22.69 8.58
N ALA A 39 7.55 23.76 8.35
CA ALA A 39 6.48 23.79 7.36
C ALA A 39 7.01 23.58 5.93
N VAL A 40 8.15 24.18 5.58
CA VAL A 40 8.81 23.99 4.28
C VAL A 40 9.35 22.57 4.14
N PHE A 41 9.93 21.99 5.19
CA PHE A 41 10.39 20.60 5.19
C PHE A 41 9.23 19.61 5.13
N VAL A 42 8.15 19.83 5.88
CA VAL A 42 6.94 18.99 5.84
C VAL A 42 6.26 19.10 4.48
N THR A 43 6.17 20.30 3.88
CA THR A 43 5.60 20.47 2.55
C THR A 43 6.48 19.92 1.44
N GLN A 44 7.82 19.95 1.57
CA GLN A 44 8.73 19.30 0.63
C GLN A 44 8.79 17.77 0.82
N ALA A 45 8.72 17.27 2.05
CA ALA A 45 8.64 15.83 2.34
C ALA A 45 7.28 15.25 1.92
N ASN A 46 6.20 16.06 2.01
CA ASN A 46 4.87 15.70 1.52
C ASN A 46 4.65 16.01 0.03
N LYS A 47 5.62 16.58 -0.69
CA LYS A 47 5.64 16.48 -2.15
C LYS A 47 5.99 15.03 -2.46
N SER A 48 4.96 14.18 -2.49
CA SER A 48 5.04 12.86 -3.11
C SER A 48 5.70 13.05 -4.46
N SER A 49 6.87 12.44 -4.64
CA SER A 49 7.53 12.38 -5.94
C SER A 49 6.56 11.73 -6.91
N SER A 50 5.88 12.53 -7.72
CA SER A 50 4.91 12.04 -8.71
C SER A 50 5.63 11.07 -9.65
N PHE A 51 5.03 9.91 -9.85
CA PHE A 51 5.47 8.90 -10.78
C PHE A 51 5.43 9.44 -12.21
N ALA A 52 6.57 9.39 -12.89
CA ALA A 52 6.70 9.82 -14.28
C ALA A 52 6.40 8.65 -15.25
N GLY A 53 5.12 8.30 -15.38
CA GLY A 53 4.65 7.28 -16.33
C GLY A 53 3.13 7.13 -16.36
N SER A 54 2.64 6.15 -17.13
CA SER A 54 1.20 5.86 -17.22
C SER A 54 0.66 5.29 -15.91
N VAL A 55 -0.40 5.88 -15.38
CA VAL A 55 -1.10 5.40 -14.20
C VAL A 55 -2.30 4.57 -14.65
N PRO A 56 -2.42 3.29 -14.24
CA PRO A 56 -3.56 2.46 -14.60
C PRO A 56 -4.83 2.94 -13.92
N LYS A 57 -5.99 2.60 -14.49
CA LYS A 57 -7.28 2.92 -13.84
C LYS A 57 -7.33 2.33 -12.43
N GLY A 58 -7.54 3.19 -11.43
CA GLY A 58 -7.58 2.80 -10.01
C GLY A 58 -6.21 2.80 -9.32
N GLY A 59 -5.14 3.12 -10.04
CA GLY A 59 -3.84 3.45 -9.47
C GLY A 59 -3.77 4.91 -9.01
N THR A 60 -2.61 5.31 -8.51
CA THR A 60 -2.34 6.65 -7.99
C THR A 60 -1.07 7.23 -8.63
N ASP A 61 -0.98 8.56 -8.68
CA ASP A 61 0.17 9.26 -9.27
C ASP A 61 1.46 9.09 -8.48
N ASN A 62 1.44 8.47 -7.30
CA ASN A 62 2.63 8.10 -6.52
C ASN A 62 2.94 6.59 -6.58
N ALA A 63 2.27 5.84 -7.47
CA ALA A 63 2.39 4.39 -7.63
C ALA A 63 2.16 3.60 -6.33
N ASP A 64 1.16 4.02 -5.56
CA ASP A 64 0.82 3.47 -4.24
C ASP A 64 -0.30 2.43 -4.37
N GLY A 65 -0.01 1.41 -5.18
CA GLY A 65 -0.89 0.28 -5.42
C GLY A 65 -2.00 0.53 -6.44
N LEU A 66 -2.98 -0.37 -6.46
CA LEU A 66 -4.13 -0.39 -7.35
C LEU A 66 -5.39 -0.76 -6.56
N ARG A 67 -6.38 0.13 -6.55
CA ARG A 67 -7.69 -0.15 -5.96
C ARG A 67 -8.45 -1.16 -6.81
N ALA A 68 -8.87 -2.28 -6.20
CA ALA A 68 -9.53 -3.38 -6.91
C ALA A 68 -10.83 -2.96 -7.63
N TYR A 69 -11.64 -2.13 -6.96
CA TYR A 69 -12.88 -1.57 -7.50
C TYR A 69 -12.90 -0.04 -7.32
N PRO A 70 -12.27 0.72 -8.23
CA PRO A 70 -12.10 2.16 -8.06
C PRO A 70 -13.42 2.95 -8.16
N ASP A 71 -14.39 2.42 -8.91
CA ASP A 71 -15.69 3.05 -9.15
C ASP A 71 -16.75 2.71 -8.07
N VAL A 72 -16.44 1.80 -7.13
CA VAL A 72 -17.38 1.40 -6.07
C VAL A 72 -17.40 2.46 -4.96
N LYS A 73 -18.60 2.88 -4.57
CA LYS A 73 -18.79 3.74 -3.39
C LYS A 73 -18.61 2.92 -2.12
N LEU A 74 -17.70 3.36 -1.24
CA LEU A 74 -17.48 2.74 0.06
C LEU A 74 -18.63 3.05 1.02
N LYS A 75 -18.97 2.08 1.87
CA LYS A 75 -19.84 2.29 3.03
C LYS A 75 -19.12 3.18 4.03
N SER A 76 -19.89 3.91 4.84
CA SER A 76 -19.33 4.75 5.91
C SER A 76 -18.48 3.88 6.85
N GLY A 77 -17.26 4.33 7.14
CA GLY A 77 -16.32 3.60 8.01
C GLY A 77 -15.73 2.33 7.42
N ALA A 78 -15.89 2.06 6.11
CA ALA A 78 -15.27 0.90 5.47
C ALA A 78 -13.74 0.94 5.65
N PRO A 79 -13.11 -0.10 6.21
CA PRO A 79 -11.67 -0.12 6.42
C PRO A 79 -10.92 -0.24 5.09
N THR A 80 -9.69 0.26 5.08
CA THR A 80 -8.74 0.02 3.98
C THR A 80 -7.96 -1.25 4.25
N VAL A 81 -7.88 -2.10 3.22
CA VAL A 81 -7.17 -3.36 3.22
C VAL A 81 -6.06 -3.24 2.16
N ASP A 82 -4.83 -3.04 2.62
CA ASP A 82 -3.67 -3.00 1.75
C ASP A 82 -3.08 -4.41 1.69
N LEU A 83 -3.08 -4.99 0.50
CA LEU A 83 -2.64 -6.35 0.26
C LEU A 83 -1.42 -6.34 -0.65
N TYR A 84 -0.27 -6.70 -0.10
CA TYR A 84 1.00 -6.80 -0.80
C TYR A 84 1.17 -8.23 -1.29
N GLU A 85 1.27 -8.40 -2.61
CA GLU A 85 1.26 -9.71 -3.24
C GLU A 85 2.23 -9.79 -4.40
N ASP A 86 2.72 -11.00 -4.64
CA ASP A 86 3.47 -11.37 -5.83
C ASP A 86 2.73 -12.54 -6.49
N PHE A 87 2.48 -12.44 -7.80
CA PHE A 87 1.77 -13.48 -8.55
C PHE A 87 2.52 -14.83 -8.60
N GLN A 88 3.81 -14.85 -8.32
CA GLN A 88 4.63 -16.06 -8.21
C GLN A 88 4.71 -16.61 -6.78
N CYS A 89 4.14 -15.91 -5.78
CA CYS A 89 4.21 -16.35 -4.38
C CYS A 89 3.20 -17.48 -4.10
N PRO A 90 3.64 -18.68 -3.68
CA PRO A 90 2.72 -19.78 -3.35
C PRO A 90 1.82 -19.44 -2.16
N ILE A 91 2.34 -18.70 -1.18
CA ILE A 91 1.59 -18.32 0.02
C ILE A 91 0.53 -17.25 -0.29
N CYS A 92 0.78 -16.35 -1.27
CA CYS A 92 -0.26 -15.47 -1.80
C CYS A 92 -1.39 -16.29 -2.44
N ASN A 93 -1.05 -17.33 -3.22
CA ASN A 93 -2.05 -18.20 -3.81
C ASN A 93 -2.88 -18.96 -2.75
N ASP A 94 -2.27 -19.36 -1.64
CA ASP A 94 -3.02 -19.95 -0.51
C ASP A 94 -4.00 -18.95 0.13
N LEU A 95 -3.57 -17.70 0.34
CA LEU A 95 -4.47 -16.63 0.79
C LEU A 95 -5.62 -16.43 -0.18
N GLU A 96 -5.34 -16.37 -1.47
CA GLU A 96 -6.35 -16.13 -2.52
C GLU A 96 -7.32 -17.29 -2.67
N LYS A 97 -6.85 -18.54 -2.57
CA LYS A 97 -7.71 -19.74 -2.53
C LYS A 97 -8.63 -19.74 -1.31
N SER A 98 -8.12 -19.32 -0.15
CA SER A 98 -8.87 -19.34 1.10
C SER A 98 -9.85 -18.17 1.22
N ASN A 99 -9.44 -16.95 0.84
CA ASN A 99 -10.16 -15.72 1.16
C ASN A 99 -10.30 -14.72 0.01
N GLY A 100 -9.65 -14.93 -1.14
CA GLY A 100 -9.67 -13.99 -2.27
C GLY A 100 -11.09 -13.64 -2.75
N GLU A 101 -11.94 -14.66 -2.91
CA GLU A 101 -13.35 -14.46 -3.31
C GLU A 101 -14.13 -13.63 -2.27
N GLN A 102 -13.95 -13.92 -0.98
CA GLN A 102 -14.62 -13.19 0.10
C GLN A 102 -14.14 -11.73 0.16
N ILE A 103 -12.83 -11.51 0.09
CA ILE A 103 -12.21 -10.18 0.08
C ILE A 103 -12.76 -9.35 -1.09
N LEU A 104 -12.77 -9.90 -2.31
CA LEU A 104 -13.25 -9.20 -3.49
C LEU A 104 -14.74 -8.97 -3.47
N LYS A 105 -15.54 -9.91 -2.94
CA LYS A 105 -16.96 -9.69 -2.74
C LYS A 105 -17.22 -8.52 -1.79
N MET A 106 -16.53 -8.48 -0.65
CA MET A 106 -16.67 -7.40 0.32
C MET A 106 -16.22 -6.06 -0.27
N ALA A 107 -15.16 -6.05 -1.09
CA ALA A 107 -14.69 -4.85 -1.78
C ALA A 107 -15.71 -4.34 -2.80
N LYS A 108 -16.29 -5.24 -3.59
CA LYS A 108 -17.34 -4.94 -4.57
C LYS A 108 -18.61 -4.41 -3.92
N ASP A 109 -18.97 -4.95 -2.74
CA ASP A 109 -20.11 -4.51 -1.95
C ASP A 109 -19.82 -3.23 -1.13
N GLY A 110 -18.64 -2.62 -1.31
CA GLY A 110 -18.21 -1.37 -0.67
C GLY A 110 -17.93 -1.51 0.83
N GLN A 111 -17.84 -2.73 1.35
CA GLN A 111 -17.59 -2.99 2.78
C GLN A 111 -16.13 -2.77 3.16
N VAL A 112 -15.20 -2.94 2.21
CA VAL A 112 -13.77 -2.69 2.39
C VAL A 112 -13.20 -1.97 1.16
N LYS A 113 -12.16 -1.17 1.34
CA LYS A 113 -11.34 -0.66 0.24
C LYS A 113 -10.12 -1.55 0.09
N VAL A 114 -10.12 -2.45 -0.90
CA VAL A 114 -8.94 -3.27 -1.23
C VAL A 114 -8.02 -2.50 -2.16
N VAL A 115 -6.74 -2.42 -1.79
CA VAL A 115 -5.65 -1.87 -2.59
C VAL A 115 -4.57 -2.93 -2.70
N TRP A 116 -4.26 -3.35 -3.93
CA TRP A 116 -3.16 -4.26 -4.20
C TRP A 116 -1.85 -3.52 -4.41
N HIS A 117 -0.81 -3.99 -3.74
CA HIS A 117 0.56 -3.49 -3.85
C HIS A 117 1.43 -4.61 -4.42
N LEU A 118 1.64 -4.58 -5.73
CA LEU A 118 2.24 -5.69 -6.45
C LEU A 118 3.75 -5.65 -6.26
N MET A 119 4.29 -6.76 -5.77
CA MET A 119 5.71 -7.02 -5.59
C MET A 119 6.19 -8.01 -6.66
N THR A 120 7.48 -7.94 -7.01
CA THR A 120 8.05 -8.80 -8.06
C THR A 120 9.39 -9.41 -7.69
N PHE A 121 9.79 -9.38 -6.41
CA PHE A 121 11.12 -9.83 -5.99
C PHE A 121 11.37 -11.34 -6.15
N LEU A 122 10.32 -12.15 -6.32
CA LEU A 122 10.50 -13.60 -6.50
C LEU A 122 11.12 -13.95 -7.85
N GLU A 123 11.09 -13.04 -8.83
CA GLU A 123 11.75 -13.24 -10.12
C GLU A 123 13.25 -13.51 -9.98
N ASP A 124 13.90 -12.92 -8.97
CA ASP A 124 15.33 -13.15 -8.63
C ASP A 124 15.62 -14.62 -8.23
N ASN A 125 14.65 -15.28 -7.61
CA ASN A 125 14.74 -16.69 -7.18
C ASN A 125 14.31 -17.65 -8.29
N PHE A 126 13.55 -17.18 -9.29
CA PHE A 126 13.00 -18.00 -10.38
C PHE A 126 13.71 -17.73 -11.70
N ARG A 127 15.04 -17.95 -11.68
CA ARG A 127 15.95 -17.85 -12.84
C ARG A 127 15.99 -16.46 -13.49
N ASN A 128 15.65 -15.40 -12.75
CA ASN A 128 15.56 -14.02 -13.26
C ASN A 128 14.58 -13.87 -14.43
N GLN A 129 13.54 -14.70 -14.48
CA GLN A 129 12.46 -14.55 -15.47
C GLN A 129 11.43 -13.54 -14.95
N PRO A 130 11.02 -12.54 -15.75
CA PRO A 130 10.18 -11.44 -15.27
C PRO A 130 8.70 -11.80 -15.14
N ALA A 131 8.38 -13.00 -14.64
CA ALA A 131 7.03 -13.55 -14.64
C ALA A 131 6.12 -12.80 -13.65
N SER A 132 6.59 -12.45 -12.44
CA SER A 132 5.89 -11.55 -11.52
C SER A 132 5.61 -10.20 -12.17
N THR A 133 6.62 -9.60 -12.81
CA THR A 133 6.49 -8.32 -13.53
C THR A 133 5.46 -8.40 -14.67
N ILE A 134 5.49 -9.47 -15.47
CA ILE A 134 4.55 -9.68 -16.58
C ILE A 134 3.12 -9.84 -16.05
N ALA A 135 2.92 -10.60 -14.98
CA ALA A 135 1.61 -10.82 -14.37
C ALA A 135 1.04 -9.54 -13.73
N ALA A 136 1.89 -8.77 -13.02
CA ALA A 136 1.53 -7.48 -12.44
C ALA A 136 1.17 -6.43 -13.51
N ASN A 137 1.95 -6.35 -14.59
CA ASN A 137 1.59 -5.51 -15.74
C ASN A 137 0.24 -5.93 -16.34
N GLY A 138 -0.04 -7.23 -16.43
CA GLY A 138 -1.33 -7.75 -16.86
C GLY A 138 -2.49 -7.28 -15.99
N LEU A 139 -2.33 -7.23 -14.66
CA LEU A 139 -3.35 -6.72 -13.74
C LEU A 139 -3.69 -5.25 -14.04
N TYR A 140 -2.67 -4.42 -14.24
CA TYR A 140 -2.82 -3.01 -14.58
C TYR A 140 -3.47 -2.81 -15.96
N CYS A 141 -3.09 -3.59 -16.96
CA CYS A 141 -3.77 -3.61 -18.25
C CYS A 141 -5.24 -4.04 -18.14
N ALA A 142 -5.55 -4.99 -17.25
CA ALA A 142 -6.92 -5.44 -17.00
C ALA A 142 -7.73 -4.39 -16.23
N ALA A 143 -7.09 -3.57 -15.40
CA ALA A 143 -7.72 -2.46 -14.70
C ALA A 143 -8.32 -1.44 -15.68
N ASP A 144 -7.58 -1.08 -16.74
CA ASP A 144 -8.08 -0.20 -17.81
C ASP A 144 -9.29 -0.80 -18.56
N ALA A 145 -9.36 -2.13 -18.64
CA ALA A 145 -10.52 -2.82 -19.20
C ALA A 145 -11.72 -2.89 -18.24
N GLY A 146 -11.53 -2.55 -16.95
CA GLY A 146 -12.51 -2.69 -15.88
C GLY A 146 -12.64 -4.14 -15.39
N LYS A 147 -11.57 -4.92 -15.49
CA LYS A 147 -11.51 -6.37 -15.22
C LYS A 147 -10.35 -6.78 -14.33
N ALA A 148 -9.81 -5.85 -13.53
CA ALA A 148 -8.69 -6.13 -12.63
C ALA A 148 -8.99 -7.29 -11.66
N ALA A 149 -10.15 -7.27 -11.00
CA ALA A 149 -10.52 -8.30 -10.03
C ALA A 149 -10.70 -9.68 -10.67
N GLU A 150 -11.40 -9.77 -11.79
CA GLU A 150 -11.55 -11.05 -12.49
C GLU A 150 -10.20 -11.54 -13.05
N TYR A 151 -9.33 -10.65 -13.53
CA TYR A 151 -7.98 -11.01 -13.97
C TYR A 151 -7.13 -11.54 -12.81
N HIS A 152 -7.14 -10.84 -11.68
CA HIS A 152 -6.38 -11.20 -10.48
C HIS A 152 -6.70 -12.64 -10.04
N THR A 153 -7.99 -12.97 -9.91
CA THR A 153 -8.45 -14.33 -9.60
C THR A 153 -7.99 -15.35 -10.66
N LYS A 154 -8.04 -15.01 -11.96
CA LYS A 154 -7.60 -15.94 -13.02
C LYS A 154 -6.09 -16.14 -13.06
N ALA A 155 -5.32 -15.10 -12.78
CA ALA A 155 -3.86 -15.19 -12.72
C ALA A 155 -3.41 -16.07 -11.56
N PHE A 156 -3.92 -15.86 -10.34
CA PHE A 156 -3.59 -16.72 -9.19
C PHE A 156 -4.05 -18.17 -9.38
N ALA A 157 -5.25 -18.39 -9.92
CA ALA A 157 -5.72 -19.73 -10.27
C ALA A 157 -4.86 -20.42 -11.34
N GLY A 158 -4.10 -19.64 -12.12
CA GLY A 158 -3.19 -20.12 -13.15
C GLY A 158 -1.74 -20.27 -12.70
N GLN A 159 -1.39 -19.90 -11.46
CA GLN A 159 -0.03 -20.00 -10.92
C GLN A 159 0.45 -21.45 -10.95
N ARG A 160 1.72 -21.65 -11.31
CA ARG A 160 2.32 -22.98 -11.36
C ARG A 160 2.92 -23.32 -9.99
N PRO A 161 3.08 -24.60 -9.64
CA PRO A 161 3.81 -24.99 -8.44
C PRO A 161 5.20 -24.36 -8.43
N GLU A 162 5.66 -23.94 -7.24
CA GLU A 162 6.94 -23.27 -7.03
C GLU A 162 8.12 -24.03 -7.68
N GLN A 163 8.12 -25.36 -7.63
CA GLN A 163 9.18 -26.18 -8.21
C GLN A 163 9.22 -26.07 -9.74
N GLN A 164 8.08 -25.87 -10.40
CA GLN A 164 8.00 -25.66 -11.85
C GLN A 164 8.43 -24.23 -12.21
N GLU A 165 7.99 -23.25 -11.44
CA GLU A 165 8.41 -21.85 -11.64
C GLU A 165 9.92 -21.70 -11.48
N ALA A 166 10.52 -22.35 -10.47
CA ALA A 166 11.97 -22.41 -10.26
C ALA A 166 12.74 -23.09 -11.41
N GLN A 167 12.09 -23.99 -12.15
CA GLN A 167 12.65 -24.61 -13.37
C GLN A 167 12.46 -23.74 -14.62
N GLY A 168 11.80 -22.59 -14.50
CA GLY A 168 11.56 -21.64 -15.58
C GLY A 168 10.26 -21.86 -16.33
N ASP A 169 9.36 -22.71 -15.82
CA ASP A 169 7.97 -22.78 -16.28
C ASP A 169 7.14 -21.73 -15.51
N SER A 170 7.46 -20.46 -15.72
CA SER A 170 6.79 -19.31 -15.06
C SER A 170 5.87 -18.57 -16.03
N PHE A 171 5.08 -17.61 -15.54
CA PHE A 171 4.10 -16.92 -16.39
C PHE A 171 4.71 -16.29 -17.65
N THR A 172 4.08 -16.54 -18.78
CA THR A 172 4.39 -15.89 -20.05
C THR A 172 3.37 -14.81 -20.39
N LYS A 173 3.71 -13.91 -21.32
CA LYS A 173 2.73 -12.96 -21.89
C LYS A 173 1.53 -13.67 -22.53
N ALA A 174 1.72 -14.87 -23.08
CA ALA A 174 0.64 -15.66 -23.66
C ALA A 174 -0.33 -16.15 -22.57
N ASP A 175 0.19 -16.58 -21.42
CA ASP A 175 -0.62 -16.94 -20.25
C ASP A 175 -1.44 -15.74 -19.77
N ILE A 176 -0.79 -14.57 -19.63
CA ILE A 176 -1.48 -13.34 -19.21
C ILE A 176 -2.59 -12.93 -20.18
N LYS A 177 -2.36 -13.04 -21.49
CA LYS A 177 -3.39 -12.82 -22.52
C LYS A 177 -4.57 -13.78 -22.37
N LYS A 178 -4.29 -15.06 -22.10
CA LYS A 178 -5.30 -16.08 -21.84
C LYS A 178 -6.10 -15.75 -20.58
N TYR A 179 -5.48 -15.36 -19.48
CA TYR A 179 -6.18 -15.00 -18.24
C TYR A 179 -7.04 -13.75 -18.42
N GLY A 180 -6.59 -12.74 -19.16
CA GLY A 180 -7.43 -11.58 -19.50
C GLY A 180 -8.69 -11.95 -20.27
N LYS A 181 -8.58 -12.88 -21.24
CA LYS A 181 -9.76 -13.42 -21.94
C LYS A 181 -10.68 -14.19 -20.97
N GLN A 182 -10.13 -15.03 -20.10
CA GLN A 182 -10.90 -15.78 -19.10
C GLN A 182 -11.55 -14.89 -18.03
N ALA A 183 -10.99 -13.71 -17.79
CA ALA A 183 -11.57 -12.65 -16.95
C ALA A 183 -12.73 -11.91 -17.62
N GLY A 184 -13.04 -12.24 -18.88
CA GLY A 184 -14.14 -11.63 -19.64
C GLY A 184 -13.75 -10.35 -20.38
N ILE A 185 -12.46 -10.08 -20.59
CA ILE A 185 -12.04 -9.00 -21.48
C ILE A 185 -12.31 -9.45 -22.93
N ALA A 186 -13.11 -8.67 -23.66
CA ALA A 186 -13.55 -9.00 -25.02
C ALA A 186 -13.51 -7.78 -25.96
N GLY A 187 -13.67 -8.03 -27.26
CA GLY A 187 -13.78 -7.00 -28.30
C GLY A 187 -12.58 -6.04 -28.36
N ALA A 188 -12.86 -4.75 -28.54
CA ALA A 188 -11.83 -3.71 -28.60
C ALA A 188 -10.99 -3.62 -27.31
N LYS A 189 -11.58 -3.92 -26.14
CA LYS A 189 -10.85 -3.95 -24.86
C LYS A 189 -9.81 -5.07 -24.85
N LEU A 190 -10.12 -6.24 -25.41
CA LEU A 190 -9.16 -7.36 -25.50
C LEU A 190 -7.98 -7.02 -26.41
N THR A 191 -8.24 -6.32 -27.52
CA THR A 191 -7.16 -5.85 -28.42
C THR A 191 -6.22 -4.87 -27.69
N LYS A 192 -6.79 -3.89 -26.97
CA LYS A 192 -6.00 -2.94 -26.16
C LYS A 192 -5.23 -3.64 -25.04
N PHE A 193 -5.88 -4.56 -24.33
CA PHE A 193 -5.27 -5.38 -23.28
C PHE A 193 -4.07 -6.17 -23.81
N ASN A 194 -4.24 -6.89 -24.93
CA ASN A 194 -3.16 -7.67 -25.53
C ASN A 194 -1.97 -6.77 -25.93
N SER A 195 -2.24 -5.60 -26.52
CA SER A 195 -1.18 -4.63 -26.86
C SER A 195 -0.48 -4.08 -25.62
N CYS A 196 -1.23 -3.82 -24.54
CA CYS A 196 -0.69 -3.37 -23.26
C CYS A 196 0.24 -4.42 -22.63
N VAL A 197 -0.16 -5.70 -22.67
CA VAL A 197 0.66 -6.83 -22.20
C VAL A 197 1.92 -6.99 -23.06
N ASP A 198 1.81 -6.90 -24.38
CA ASP A 198 2.95 -7.04 -25.29
C ASP A 198 4.00 -5.96 -25.07
N LYS A 199 3.56 -4.72 -24.88
CA LYS A 199 4.44 -3.56 -24.67
C LYS A 199 5.00 -3.47 -23.25
N GLY A 200 4.42 -4.19 -22.28
CA GLY A 200 4.76 -3.99 -20.87
C GLY A 200 4.45 -2.56 -20.41
N SER A 201 3.31 -2.01 -20.86
CA SER A 201 2.97 -0.58 -20.73
C SER A 201 3.06 -0.05 -19.30
N TYR A 202 2.86 -0.92 -18.30
CA TYR A 202 2.89 -0.59 -16.88
C TYR A 202 4.10 -1.13 -16.13
N ASN A 203 5.14 -1.66 -16.79
CA ASN A 203 6.35 -2.17 -16.11
C ASN A 203 7.00 -1.11 -15.21
N LYS A 204 6.99 0.17 -15.61
CA LYS A 204 7.49 1.27 -14.77
C LYS A 204 6.64 1.49 -13.52
N TYR A 205 5.32 1.33 -13.63
CA TYR A 205 4.40 1.43 -12.51
C TYR A 205 4.59 0.24 -11.56
N VAL A 206 4.71 -0.99 -12.09
CA VAL A 206 5.05 -2.20 -11.32
C VAL A 206 6.31 -1.98 -10.48
N LYS A 207 7.41 -1.55 -11.12
CA LYS A 207 8.66 -1.27 -10.40
C LYS A 207 8.47 -0.20 -9.32
N SER A 208 7.72 0.86 -9.61
CA SER A 208 7.51 1.95 -8.66
C SER A 208 6.67 1.51 -7.45
N THR A 209 5.65 0.66 -7.67
CA THR A 209 4.87 0.04 -6.60
C THR A 209 5.75 -0.85 -5.72
N MET A 210 6.62 -1.68 -6.31
CA MET A 210 7.57 -2.50 -5.55
C MET A 210 8.57 -1.64 -4.75
N ASP A 211 9.17 -0.63 -5.38
CA ASP A 211 10.09 0.30 -4.70
C ASP A 211 9.39 1.01 -3.52
N LYS A 212 8.11 1.36 -3.69
CA LYS A 212 7.28 1.99 -2.66
C LYS A 212 6.98 1.03 -1.50
N ALA A 213 6.64 -0.23 -1.81
CA ALA A 213 6.43 -1.27 -0.80
C ALA A 213 7.67 -1.46 0.08
N GLY A 214 8.86 -1.55 -0.52
CA GLY A 214 10.12 -1.64 0.22
C GLY A 214 10.39 -0.42 1.10
N LYS A 215 10.11 0.80 0.60
CA LYS A 215 10.22 2.05 1.41
C LYS A 215 9.23 2.10 2.58
N ASN A 216 8.07 1.45 2.43
CA ASN A 216 7.08 1.30 3.48
C ASN A 216 7.44 0.18 4.48
N GLY A 217 8.59 -0.49 4.30
CA GLY A 217 9.08 -1.54 5.19
C GLY A 217 8.51 -2.94 4.90
N VAL A 218 7.80 -3.12 3.79
CA VAL A 218 7.27 -4.43 3.40
C VAL A 218 8.35 -5.24 2.68
N THR A 219 8.78 -6.35 3.29
CA THR A 219 9.88 -7.19 2.81
C THR A 219 9.43 -8.60 2.41
N GLY A 220 8.14 -8.89 2.39
CA GLY A 220 7.61 -10.21 2.09
C GLY A 220 6.17 -10.19 1.63
N THR A 221 5.70 -11.33 1.12
CA THR A 221 4.34 -11.53 0.62
C THR A 221 3.78 -12.89 1.09
N PRO A 222 2.46 -12.99 1.36
CA PRO A 222 1.52 -11.89 1.41
C PRO A 222 1.70 -11.04 2.69
N THR A 223 1.67 -9.73 2.55
CA THR A 223 1.53 -8.82 3.69
C THR A 223 0.18 -8.12 3.61
N LEU A 224 -0.61 -8.23 4.68
CA LEU A 224 -1.94 -7.62 4.77
C LEU A 224 -1.96 -6.58 5.89
N PHE A 225 -2.39 -5.36 5.56
CA PHE A 225 -2.73 -4.33 6.55
C PHE A 225 -4.23 -4.07 6.56
N ILE A 226 -4.81 -3.89 7.75
CA ILE A 226 -6.17 -3.38 7.92
C ILE A 226 -6.07 -2.05 8.67
N ASN A 227 -6.46 -0.96 8.02
CA ASN A 227 -6.30 0.41 8.54
C ASN A 227 -4.88 0.72 9.05
N GLY A 228 -3.86 0.15 8.41
CA GLY A 228 -2.46 0.33 8.77
C GLY A 228 -1.92 -0.58 9.87
N ASP A 229 -2.74 -1.44 10.51
CA ASP A 229 -2.25 -2.49 11.41
C ASP A 229 -1.87 -3.75 10.60
N GLU A 230 -0.68 -4.30 10.82
CA GLU A 230 -0.12 -5.38 10.00
C GLU A 230 -0.58 -6.76 10.48
N TYR A 231 -1.52 -7.38 9.76
CA TYR A 231 -2.09 -8.69 10.08
C TYR A 231 -1.21 -9.88 9.67
N SER A 232 -0.05 -9.63 9.03
CA SER A 232 0.98 -10.64 8.76
C SER A 232 2.10 -10.67 9.81
N SER A 233 2.05 -9.78 10.81
CA SER A 233 3.05 -9.70 11.87
C SER A 233 2.88 -10.76 12.97
N SER A 234 3.90 -10.93 13.81
CA SER A 234 3.87 -11.86 14.95
C SER A 234 2.74 -11.57 15.95
N LYS A 235 2.31 -10.30 16.06
CA LYS A 235 1.18 -9.86 16.88
C LYS A 235 -0.14 -10.54 16.47
N HIS A 236 -0.33 -10.80 15.18
CA HIS A 236 -1.56 -11.33 14.59
C HIS A 236 -1.36 -12.75 14.02
N LYS A 237 -0.43 -13.52 14.58
CA LYS A 237 -0.05 -14.85 14.06
C LYS A 237 -1.23 -15.80 13.89
N ALA A 238 -2.21 -15.78 14.80
CA ALA A 238 -3.39 -16.65 14.73
C ALA A 238 -4.31 -16.24 13.57
N GLU A 239 -4.60 -14.95 13.44
CA GLU A 239 -5.36 -14.36 12.35
C GLU A 239 -4.67 -14.62 11.01
N TYR A 240 -3.35 -14.43 10.93
CA TYR A 240 -2.58 -14.69 9.72
C TYR A 240 -2.69 -16.15 9.28
N SER A 241 -2.52 -17.10 10.21
CA SER A 241 -2.71 -18.52 9.92
C SER A 241 -4.13 -18.84 9.42
N GLN A 242 -5.14 -18.14 9.94
CA GLN A 242 -6.52 -18.28 9.48
C GLN A 242 -6.73 -17.69 8.08
N LEU A 243 -6.10 -16.56 7.75
CA LEU A 243 -6.15 -15.97 6.41
C LEU A 243 -5.59 -16.91 5.35
N LEU A 244 -4.52 -17.63 5.67
CA LEU A 244 -3.85 -18.53 4.72
C LEU A 244 -4.57 -19.87 4.56
N GLY A 245 -5.09 -20.45 5.65
CA GLY A 245 -5.56 -21.84 5.64
C GLY A 245 -7.04 -22.05 5.95
N THR A 246 -7.77 -21.02 6.37
CA THR A 246 -9.20 -21.14 6.71
C THR A 246 -10.04 -20.37 5.71
N LYS A 247 -10.89 -21.09 4.98
CA LYS A 247 -11.79 -20.49 4.01
C LYS A 247 -12.75 -19.50 4.67
N ASP A 248 -12.99 -18.37 4.02
CA ASP A 248 -13.99 -17.36 4.43
C ASP A 248 -13.76 -16.79 5.84
N SER A 249 -12.51 -16.81 6.32
CA SER A 249 -12.10 -16.31 7.64
C SER A 249 -11.92 -14.79 7.69
N PHE A 250 -11.64 -14.16 6.55
CA PHE A 250 -11.33 -12.73 6.45
C PHE A 250 -12.41 -11.83 7.08
N LYS A 251 -13.69 -12.12 6.84
CA LYS A 251 -14.80 -11.36 7.43
C LYS A 251 -14.73 -11.31 8.97
N LYS A 252 -14.46 -12.44 9.62
CA LYS A 252 -14.37 -12.51 11.09
C LYS A 252 -13.17 -11.73 11.60
N ILE A 253 -12.05 -11.77 10.87
CA ILE A 253 -10.84 -11.02 11.21
C ILE A 253 -11.10 -9.52 11.07
N LEU A 254 -11.75 -9.10 9.99
CA LEU A 254 -12.15 -7.72 9.77
C LEU A 254 -13.07 -7.21 10.89
N GLU A 255 -14.07 -7.99 11.29
CA GLU A 255 -14.99 -7.63 12.38
C GLU A 255 -14.28 -7.46 13.73
N LYS A 256 -13.15 -8.15 13.96
CA LYS A 256 -12.30 -7.93 15.14
C LYS A 256 -11.42 -6.69 14.97
N ALA A 257 -10.93 -6.44 13.77
CA ALA A 257 -10.05 -5.31 13.44
C ALA A 257 -10.74 -3.94 13.58
N THR A 258 -12.06 -3.91 13.39
CA THR A 258 -12.86 -2.66 13.36
C THR A 258 -13.69 -2.43 14.63
N LYS A 259 -13.46 -3.22 15.69
CA LYS A 259 -14.05 -3.00 17.01
C LYS A 259 -13.11 -2.20 17.89
#